data_AF-A0A6A3Q9K0-F1
#
_entry.id   AF-A0A6A3Q9K0-F1
#
_cell.length_a   1.000
_cell.length_b   1.000
_cell.length_c   1.000
_cell.angle_alpha   90.00
_cell.angle_beta   90.00
_cell.angle_gamma   90.00
#
_symmetry.space_group_name_H-M   'P 1'
#
loop_
_entity.id
_entity.type
_entity.pdbx_description
1 polymer ?
#
loop_
_entity_poly.entity_id
_entity_poly.type
_entity_poly.pdbx_seq_one_letter_code
_entity_poly.pdbx_strand_id
1 'polypeptide(L)'
;MVASRFAATTAMALLALADFNTVAGTSSLPSLKLGFKVHRSTMEVYGTSTFDVYVKPVLSGSSVTFDGKVSFEQDGTTYNFVLIDSVPYYEVVSGTSNSTTCVPTENILSVPDIVQALASATAVSSVNTDQDISCTNGTWLSTTFAGEPYVLCTGAKTGSGDFTVYGEDLSVSFEYLSEDVTITKPTNAPSDCEAVTGDSVALSSLGQLYGITTSGSRRVLKEEAGAAHLAKRWHC
;
A
#
# COMPACT_ATOMS: atom_id res chain seq x y z
N MET A 1 -29.55 -70.80 31.13
CA MET A 1 -30.14 -71.07 29.80
C MET A 1 -30.59 -69.73 29.24
N VAL A 2 -30.20 -69.42 28.00
CA VAL A 2 -30.59 -68.24 27.18
C VAL A 2 -29.97 -66.90 27.65
N ALA A 3 -28.80 -66.46 27.16
CA ALA A 3 -28.50 -65.88 25.83
C ALA A 3 -29.11 -64.46 25.66
N SER A 4 -28.27 -63.40 25.67
CA SER A 4 -27.85 -62.63 24.48
C SER A 4 -28.90 -61.56 24.09
N ARG A 5 -28.64 -60.28 23.76
CA ARG A 5 -27.58 -59.61 23.00
C ARG A 5 -27.58 -58.09 23.31
N PHE A 6 -26.39 -57.50 23.35
CA PHE A 6 -25.94 -56.25 22.69
C PHE A 6 -26.92 -55.08 22.46
N ALA A 7 -26.54 -53.90 22.97
CA ALA A 7 -26.19 -52.74 22.13
C ALA A 7 -25.48 -51.67 23.00
N ALA A 8 -24.15 -51.64 22.95
CA ALA A 8 -23.38 -50.50 23.44
C ALA A 8 -23.36 -49.45 22.34
N THR A 9 -24.17 -48.40 22.48
CA THR A 9 -24.10 -47.21 21.64
C THR A 9 -23.19 -46.18 22.30
N THR A 10 -21.88 -46.33 22.12
CA THR A 10 -20.92 -45.26 22.37
C THR A 10 -21.06 -44.21 21.28
N ALA A 11 -21.77 -43.12 21.57
CA ALA A 11 -21.73 -41.93 20.74
C ALA A 11 -20.34 -41.29 20.87
N MET A 12 -19.51 -41.40 19.83
CA MET A 12 -18.32 -40.56 19.69
C MET A 12 -18.80 -39.13 19.44
N ALA A 13 -18.72 -38.29 20.46
CA ALA A 13 -18.75 -36.86 20.25
C ALA A 13 -17.45 -36.47 19.53
N LEU A 14 -17.52 -36.26 18.22
CA LEU A 14 -16.52 -35.45 17.52
C LEU A 14 -16.65 -34.03 18.09
N LEU A 15 -15.79 -33.70 19.06
CA LEU A 15 -15.44 -32.31 19.30
C LEU A 15 -14.64 -31.87 18.08
N ALA A 16 -15.34 -31.31 17.09
CA ALA A 16 -14.70 -30.47 16.09
C ALA A 16 -13.95 -29.38 16.86
N LEU A 17 -12.63 -29.37 16.75
CA LEU A 17 -11.80 -28.21 17.06
C LEU A 17 -12.22 -27.12 16.09
N ALA A 18 -13.28 -26.41 16.44
CA ALA A 18 -13.59 -25.15 15.84
C ALA A 18 -12.64 -24.14 16.48
N ASP A 19 -11.38 -24.14 16.02
CA ASP A 19 -10.51 -22.98 16.15
C ASP A 19 -11.08 -21.88 15.23
N PHE A 20 -12.23 -21.35 15.63
CA PHE A 20 -12.65 -20.03 15.21
C PHE A 20 -11.73 -19.04 15.92
N ASN A 21 -10.53 -18.84 15.36
CA ASN A 21 -9.92 -17.51 15.40
C ASN A 21 -10.78 -16.60 14.53
N THR A 22 -11.98 -16.27 15.01
CA THR A 22 -12.67 -15.07 14.63
C THR A 22 -11.77 -13.92 15.04
N VAL A 23 -11.02 -13.39 14.09
CA VAL A 23 -10.51 -12.01 14.17
C VAL A 23 -11.75 -11.13 14.20
N ALA A 24 -12.24 -10.87 15.41
CA ALA A 24 -13.26 -9.87 15.63
C ALA A 24 -12.58 -8.51 15.51
N GLY A 25 -12.83 -7.81 14.40
CA GLY A 25 -12.79 -6.35 14.34
C GLY A 25 -11.53 -5.67 13.80
N THR A 26 -11.28 -5.79 12.49
CA THR A 26 -10.97 -4.61 11.67
C THR A 26 -11.84 -4.70 10.42
N SER A 27 -13.08 -4.21 10.48
CA SER A 27 -13.97 -4.17 9.31
C SER A 27 -13.50 -3.18 8.24
N SER A 28 -12.46 -2.40 8.52
CA SER A 28 -11.80 -1.49 7.61
C SER A 28 -10.29 -1.51 7.83
N LEU A 29 -9.55 -1.35 6.74
CA LEU A 29 -8.14 -0.98 6.79
C LEU A 29 -8.06 0.55 6.83
N PRO A 30 -7.15 1.15 7.61
CA PRO A 30 -7.04 2.60 7.68
C PRO A 30 -6.68 3.18 6.31
N SER A 31 -7.16 4.38 6.02
CA SER A 31 -6.65 5.16 4.88
C SER A 31 -5.18 5.52 5.06
N LEU A 32 -4.49 5.72 3.94
CA LEU A 32 -3.10 6.12 3.91
C LEU A 32 -2.96 7.52 3.32
N LYS A 33 -1.99 8.26 3.85
CA LYS A 33 -1.42 9.43 3.21
C LYS A 33 -0.01 9.07 2.75
N LEU A 34 0.23 9.20 1.45
CA LEU A 34 1.52 8.97 0.82
C LEU A 34 2.14 10.33 0.48
N GLY A 35 3.15 10.74 1.25
CA GLY A 35 3.87 11.98 1.02
C GLY A 35 5.00 11.78 0.03
N PHE A 36 4.82 12.24 -1.21
CA PHE A 36 5.83 12.17 -2.25
C PHE A 36 6.79 13.34 -2.16
N LYS A 37 8.08 13.05 -2.28
CA LYS A 37 9.15 14.02 -2.47
C LYS A 37 9.96 13.61 -3.70
N VAL A 38 9.81 14.36 -4.78
CA VAL A 38 10.57 14.22 -6.02
C VAL A 38 11.92 14.93 -5.86
N HIS A 39 13.00 14.25 -6.21
CA HIS A 39 14.36 14.78 -6.06
C HIS A 39 14.86 15.51 -7.31
N ARG A 40 14.36 15.12 -8.49
CA ARG A 40 14.73 15.74 -9.77
C ARG A 40 13.72 16.81 -10.17
N SER A 41 14.18 18.03 -10.37
CA SER A 41 13.34 19.15 -10.83
C SER A 41 12.65 18.87 -12.17
N THR A 42 13.26 18.05 -13.03
CA THR A 42 12.66 17.62 -14.32
C THR A 42 11.45 16.69 -14.16
N MET A 43 11.20 16.19 -12.95
CA MET A 43 10.09 15.29 -12.63
C MET A 43 9.04 15.98 -11.74
N GLU A 44 9.13 17.29 -11.56
CA GLU A 44 8.11 18.06 -10.86
C GLU A 44 6.76 17.93 -11.57
N VAL A 45 5.71 17.77 -10.78
CA VAL A 45 4.35 17.61 -11.26
C VAL A 45 3.61 18.91 -10.97
N TYR A 46 3.13 19.59 -12.02
CA TYR A 46 2.61 20.96 -11.93
C TYR A 46 3.56 21.95 -11.22
N GLY A 47 4.87 21.77 -11.37
CA GLY A 47 5.88 22.65 -10.76
C GLY A 47 6.04 22.48 -9.25
N THR A 48 5.52 21.39 -8.67
CA THR A 48 5.85 20.98 -7.30
C THR A 48 6.65 19.69 -7.27
N SER A 49 7.60 19.64 -6.35
CA SER A 49 8.40 18.46 -6.01
C SER A 49 7.86 17.73 -4.78
N THR A 50 6.88 18.30 -4.07
CA THR A 50 6.28 17.67 -2.88
C THR A 50 4.76 17.70 -2.98
N PHE A 51 4.13 16.55 -2.78
CA PHE A 51 2.67 16.43 -2.84
C PHE A 51 2.21 15.18 -2.08
N ASP A 52 0.94 15.18 -1.69
CA ASP A 52 0.33 14.09 -0.93
C ASP A 52 -0.68 13.34 -1.81
N VAL A 53 -0.58 12.01 -1.81
CA VAL A 53 -1.59 11.11 -2.39
C VAL A 53 -2.35 10.47 -1.24
N TYR A 54 -3.68 10.61 -1.26
CA TYR A 54 -4.56 9.96 -0.29
C TYR A 54 -5.09 8.67 -0.88
N VAL A 55 -5.02 7.60 -0.10
CA VAL A 55 -5.41 6.25 -0.53
C VAL A 55 -6.40 5.67 0.46
N LYS A 56 -7.49 5.10 -0.06
CA LYS A 56 -8.49 4.40 0.72
C LYS A 56 -8.56 2.93 0.29
N PRO A 57 -8.25 1.98 1.17
CA PRO A 57 -8.50 0.57 0.89
C PRO A 57 -10.01 0.28 0.87
N VAL A 58 -10.44 -0.51 -0.10
CA VAL A 58 -11.84 -0.94 -0.27
C VAL A 58 -11.88 -2.46 -0.19
N LEU A 59 -12.52 -2.98 0.86
CA LEU A 59 -12.59 -4.42 1.13
C LEU A 59 -13.78 -5.04 0.39
N SER A 60 -13.52 -6.13 -0.35
CA SER A 60 -14.51 -6.98 -0.98
C SER A 60 -14.24 -8.44 -0.65
N GLY A 61 -14.82 -8.92 0.46
CA GLY A 61 -14.52 -10.25 0.99
C GLY A 61 -13.06 -10.37 1.45
N SER A 62 -12.30 -11.26 0.80
CA SER A 62 -10.87 -11.46 1.05
C SER A 62 -9.96 -10.66 0.11
N SER A 63 -10.54 -9.82 -0.74
CA SER A 63 -9.85 -8.99 -1.72
C SER A 63 -9.91 -7.53 -1.31
N VAL A 64 -8.88 -6.78 -1.67
CA VAL A 64 -8.76 -5.34 -1.41
C VAL A 64 -8.40 -4.63 -2.70
N THR A 65 -9.18 -3.63 -3.07
CA THR A 65 -8.83 -2.62 -4.08
C THR A 65 -8.52 -1.31 -3.37
N PHE A 66 -8.06 -0.31 -4.11
CA PHE A 66 -7.67 0.97 -3.53
C PHE A 66 -8.22 2.13 -4.37
N ASP A 67 -8.98 2.99 -3.71
CA ASP A 67 -9.29 4.30 -4.25
C ASP A 67 -8.14 5.24 -3.92
N GLY A 68 -7.85 6.17 -4.82
CA GLY A 68 -6.74 7.11 -4.69
C GLY A 68 -7.13 8.50 -5.14
N LYS A 69 -6.57 9.53 -4.50
CA LYS A 69 -6.70 10.92 -4.95
C LYS A 69 -5.43 11.70 -4.71
N VAL A 70 -5.04 12.48 -5.72
CA VAL A 70 -4.04 13.54 -5.59
C VAL A 70 -4.56 14.82 -6.25
N SER A 71 -4.22 15.95 -5.67
CA SER A 71 -4.66 17.27 -6.12
C SER A 71 -3.45 18.19 -6.26
N PHE A 72 -3.37 18.91 -7.37
CA PHE A 72 -2.37 19.93 -7.62
C PHE A 72 -3.06 21.26 -7.87
N GLU A 73 -2.56 22.33 -7.26
CA GLU A 73 -3.05 23.69 -7.51
C GLU A 73 -2.00 24.47 -8.29
N GLN A 74 -2.40 25.03 -9.43
CA GLN A 74 -1.55 25.88 -10.25
C GLN A 74 -2.40 26.97 -10.92
N ASP A 75 -1.97 28.23 -10.77
CA ASP A 75 -2.61 29.41 -11.37
C ASP A 75 -4.13 29.52 -11.11
N GLY A 76 -4.55 29.19 -9.88
CA GLY A 76 -5.97 29.23 -9.47
C GLY A 76 -6.83 28.11 -10.07
N THR A 77 -6.22 27.11 -10.67
CA THR A 77 -6.87 25.90 -11.19
C THR A 77 -6.41 24.68 -10.38
N THR A 78 -7.36 23.84 -9.98
CA THR A 78 -7.10 22.57 -9.30
C THR A 78 -7.16 21.42 -10.29
N TYR A 79 -6.12 20.62 -10.31
CA TYR A 79 -5.97 19.42 -11.12
C TYR A 79 -6.03 18.19 -10.22
N ASN A 80 -7.10 17.41 -10.34
CA ASN A 80 -7.33 16.22 -9.54
C ASN A 80 -7.09 14.97 -10.39
N PHE A 81 -6.31 14.03 -9.87
CA PHE A 81 -6.28 12.66 -10.37
C PHE A 81 -6.99 11.80 -9.34
N VAL A 82 -8.03 11.08 -9.77
CA VAL A 82 -8.89 10.29 -8.90
C VAL A 82 -8.99 8.88 -9.47
N LEU A 83 -8.57 7.88 -8.70
CA LEU A 83 -8.87 6.48 -8.95
C LEU A 83 -10.01 6.10 -7.99
N ILE A 84 -11.15 5.69 -8.53
CA ILE A 84 -12.28 5.24 -7.71
C ILE A 84 -12.98 4.09 -8.41
N ASP A 85 -13.31 3.03 -7.66
CA ASP A 85 -13.89 1.80 -8.21
C ASP A 85 -13.06 1.25 -9.39
N SER A 86 -11.74 1.33 -9.27
CA SER A 86 -10.76 0.95 -10.31
C SER A 86 -10.79 1.78 -11.58
N VAL A 87 -11.56 2.89 -11.65
CA VAL A 87 -11.62 3.77 -12.83
C VAL A 87 -10.83 5.06 -12.58
N PRO A 88 -9.82 5.38 -13.40
CA PRO A 88 -9.02 6.58 -13.22
C PRO A 88 -9.58 7.77 -14.01
N TYR A 89 -9.73 8.90 -13.32
CA TYR A 89 -10.26 10.15 -13.82
C TYR A 89 -9.24 11.28 -13.63
N TYR A 90 -9.25 12.21 -14.58
CA TYR A 90 -8.57 13.49 -14.47
C TYR A 90 -9.61 14.60 -14.49
N GLU A 91 -9.70 15.35 -13.40
CA GLU A 91 -10.63 16.45 -13.25
C GLU A 91 -9.88 17.78 -13.14
N VAL A 92 -10.35 18.78 -13.89
CA VAL A 92 -9.83 20.14 -13.83
C VAL A 92 -10.95 21.04 -13.31
N VAL A 93 -10.67 21.75 -12.22
CA VAL A 93 -11.61 22.67 -11.57
C VAL A 93 -11.03 24.08 -11.62
N SER A 94 -11.74 25.00 -12.26
CA SER A 94 -11.36 26.41 -12.37
C SER A 94 -12.57 27.29 -12.09
N GLY A 95 -12.58 27.96 -10.93
CA GLY A 95 -13.74 28.72 -10.46
C GLY A 95 -14.98 27.84 -10.33
N THR A 96 -16.01 28.11 -11.14
CA THR A 96 -17.27 27.33 -11.18
C THR A 96 -17.29 26.27 -12.29
N SER A 97 -16.26 26.20 -13.13
CA SER A 97 -16.18 25.27 -14.25
C SER A 97 -15.42 24.02 -13.83
N ASN A 98 -15.99 22.85 -14.11
CA ASN A 98 -15.36 21.56 -13.89
C ASN A 98 -15.44 20.68 -15.14
N SER A 99 -14.30 20.19 -15.61
CA SER A 99 -14.21 19.20 -16.68
C SER A 99 -13.59 17.91 -16.14
N THR A 100 -14.06 16.76 -16.63
CA THR A 100 -13.50 15.46 -16.26
C THR A 100 -13.28 14.64 -17.52
N THR A 101 -12.10 14.02 -17.63
CA THR A 101 -11.75 13.09 -18.71
C THR A 101 -11.29 11.76 -18.13
N CYS A 102 -11.34 10.71 -18.94
CA CYS A 102 -10.73 9.43 -18.58
C CYS A 102 -9.21 9.57 -18.59
N VAL A 103 -8.55 8.82 -17.70
CA VAL A 103 -7.11 8.61 -17.75
C VAL A 103 -6.85 7.23 -18.37
N PRO A 104 -5.92 7.08 -19.32
CA PRO A 104 -5.57 5.77 -19.84
C PRO A 104 -5.04 4.85 -18.73
N THR A 105 -5.51 3.60 -18.68
CA THR A 105 -5.22 2.67 -17.58
C THR A 105 -3.75 2.26 -17.50
N GLU A 106 -3.02 2.33 -18.61
CA GLU A 106 -1.58 2.11 -18.69
C GLU A 106 -0.74 3.15 -17.94
N ASN A 107 -1.33 4.30 -17.59
CA ASN A 107 -0.67 5.33 -16.80
C ASN A 107 -0.83 5.11 -15.28
N ILE A 108 -1.57 4.07 -14.88
CA ILE A 108 -1.79 3.74 -13.47
C ILE A 108 -0.78 2.68 -13.04
N LEU A 109 -0.08 2.95 -11.93
CA LEU A 109 0.86 1.99 -11.36
C LEU A 109 0.12 0.75 -10.87
N SER A 110 0.73 -0.42 -11.10
CA SER A 110 0.23 -1.70 -10.62
C SER A 110 0.30 -1.79 -9.09
N VAL A 111 -0.85 -1.69 -8.44
CA VAL A 111 -0.97 -1.85 -6.98
C VAL A 111 -0.49 -3.23 -6.51
N PRO A 112 -0.80 -4.35 -7.18
CA PRO A 112 -0.25 -5.65 -6.82
C PRO A 112 1.28 -5.68 -6.82
N ASP A 113 1.93 -5.05 -7.80
CA ASP A 113 3.39 -5.01 -7.88
C ASP A 113 3.99 -4.16 -6.76
N ILE A 114 3.34 -3.06 -6.38
CA ILE A 114 3.74 -2.25 -5.21
C ILE A 114 3.63 -3.08 -3.93
N VAL A 115 2.48 -3.73 -3.70
CA VAL A 115 2.26 -4.57 -2.52
C VAL A 115 3.26 -5.72 -2.48
N GLN A 116 3.56 -6.34 -3.62
CA GLN A 116 4.57 -7.40 -3.72
C GLN A 116 5.98 -6.89 -3.43
N ALA A 117 6.37 -5.71 -3.95
CA ALA A 117 7.65 -5.11 -3.66
C ALA A 117 7.80 -4.83 -2.15
N LEU A 118 6.77 -4.28 -1.51
CA LEU A 118 6.78 -4.08 -0.06
C LEU A 118 6.85 -5.41 0.68
N ALA A 119 6.02 -6.39 0.30
CA ALA A 119 5.97 -7.72 0.93
C ALA A 119 7.27 -8.53 0.79
N SER A 120 8.04 -8.29 -0.27
CA SER A 120 9.30 -8.97 -0.55
C SER A 120 10.51 -8.26 0.06
N ALA A 121 10.34 -7.10 0.70
CA ALA A 121 11.43 -6.33 1.26
C ALA A 121 12.23 -7.14 2.30
N THR A 122 13.56 -7.00 2.29
CA THR A 122 14.49 -7.76 3.13
C THR A 122 15.33 -6.84 4.00
N ALA A 123 15.65 -7.24 5.23
CA ALA A 123 16.45 -6.43 6.15
C ALA A 123 17.90 -6.31 5.68
N VAL A 124 18.48 -5.12 5.84
CA VAL A 124 19.88 -4.81 5.53
C VAL A 124 20.52 -4.03 6.67
N SER A 125 21.81 -4.25 6.90
CA SER A 125 22.52 -3.63 8.03
C SER A 125 22.93 -2.18 7.77
N SER A 126 23.02 -1.80 6.49
CA SER A 126 23.38 -0.44 6.08
C SER A 126 22.89 -0.14 4.66
N VAL A 127 22.79 1.14 4.35
CA VAL A 127 22.50 1.64 3.01
C VAL A 127 23.69 2.46 2.53
N ASN A 128 24.26 2.06 1.40
CA ASN A 128 25.31 2.81 0.72
C ASN A 128 24.65 3.77 -0.28
N THR A 129 24.67 5.07 0.03
CA THR A 129 24.08 6.12 -0.80
C THR A 129 24.80 7.45 -0.59
N ASP A 130 24.69 8.37 -1.55
CA ASP A 130 25.12 9.77 -1.41
C ASP A 130 23.94 10.69 -1.04
N GLN A 131 22.73 10.14 -0.97
CA GLN A 131 21.56 10.87 -0.50
C GLN A 131 21.61 11.09 1.01
N ASP A 132 21.18 12.26 1.46
CA ASP A 132 21.01 12.56 2.89
C ASP A 132 19.74 11.89 3.42
N ILE A 133 19.86 10.60 3.75
CA ILE A 133 18.80 9.78 4.34
C ILE A 133 19.24 9.22 5.68
N SER A 134 18.29 9.04 6.60
CA SER A 134 18.55 8.45 7.90
C SER A 134 17.39 7.55 8.32
N CYS A 135 17.73 6.49 9.06
CA CYS A 135 16.74 5.61 9.69
C CYS A 135 17.05 5.49 11.18
N THR A 136 17.01 6.62 11.88
CA THR A 136 17.33 6.67 13.31
C THR A 136 16.35 5.82 14.09
N ASN A 137 16.86 4.84 14.83
CA ASN A 137 16.09 3.89 15.64
C ASN A 137 15.09 3.02 14.85
N GLY A 138 15.23 2.95 13.53
CA GLY A 138 14.45 2.07 12.66
C GLY A 138 15.25 0.90 12.12
N THR A 139 14.63 0.10 11.26
CA THR A 139 15.27 -0.98 10.51
C THR A 139 15.27 -0.63 9.03
N TRP A 140 16.41 -0.82 8.38
CA TRP A 140 16.51 -0.71 6.94
C TRP A 140 16.01 -1.98 6.28
N LEU A 141 15.13 -1.81 5.29
CA LEU A 141 14.73 -2.87 4.37
C LEU A 141 15.12 -2.48 2.95
N SER A 142 15.41 -3.45 2.09
CA SER A 142 15.70 -3.26 0.68
C SER A 142 14.64 -3.95 -0.16
N THR A 143 14.23 -3.32 -1.25
CA THR A 143 13.32 -3.92 -2.23
C THR A 143 13.62 -3.43 -3.65
N THR A 144 12.90 -3.95 -4.63
CA THR A 144 12.96 -3.56 -6.02
C THR A 144 11.54 -3.38 -6.54
N PHE A 145 11.30 -2.27 -7.23
CA PHE A 145 10.02 -1.99 -7.88
C PHE A 145 10.29 -1.45 -9.28
N ALA A 146 9.57 -1.98 -10.27
CA ALA A 146 9.76 -1.62 -11.69
C ALA A 146 11.22 -1.73 -12.19
N GLY A 147 12.01 -2.63 -11.59
CA GLY A 147 13.43 -2.83 -11.93
C GLY A 147 14.40 -1.89 -11.19
N GLU A 148 13.91 -0.92 -10.42
CA GLU A 148 14.72 0.05 -9.70
C GLU A 148 14.86 -0.31 -8.20
N PRO A 149 16.04 -0.10 -7.60
CA PRO A 149 16.27 -0.39 -6.19
C PRO A 149 15.67 0.71 -5.29
N TYR A 150 15.01 0.27 -4.22
CA TYR A 150 14.50 1.14 -3.17
C TYR A 150 14.91 0.62 -1.80
N VAL A 151 15.04 1.52 -0.83
CA VAL A 151 15.24 1.17 0.58
C VAL A 151 14.14 1.78 1.42
N LEU A 152 13.70 1.04 2.43
CA LEU A 152 12.65 1.46 3.34
C LEU A 152 13.27 1.66 4.73
N CYS A 153 12.85 2.72 5.40
CA CYS A 153 13.09 2.90 6.83
C CYS A 153 11.78 2.70 7.58
N THR A 154 11.71 1.66 8.41
CA THR A 154 10.60 1.51 9.36
C THR A 154 10.75 2.56 10.45
N GLY A 155 9.74 3.38 10.71
CA GLY A 155 9.84 4.45 11.70
C GLY A 155 10.22 3.94 13.10
N ALA A 156 10.87 4.80 13.90
CA ALA A 156 11.29 4.50 15.26
C ALA A 156 10.13 4.23 16.24
N LYS A 157 8.92 4.71 15.91
CA LYS A 157 7.74 4.57 16.75
C LYS A 157 7.14 3.19 16.56
N THR A 158 7.41 2.31 17.52
CA THR A 158 6.75 1.02 17.62
C THR A 158 5.23 1.21 17.64
N GLY A 159 4.54 0.65 16.65
CA GLY A 159 3.09 0.64 16.57
C GLY A 159 2.43 1.76 15.76
N SER A 160 3.16 2.76 15.23
CA SER A 160 2.55 3.71 14.28
C SER A 160 2.38 3.11 12.88
N GLY A 161 3.20 2.10 12.53
CA GLY A 161 3.20 1.50 11.20
C GLY A 161 3.92 2.34 10.16
N ASP A 162 4.02 3.67 10.36
CA ASP A 162 4.61 4.61 9.41
C ASP A 162 6.03 4.22 8.99
N PHE A 163 6.31 4.36 7.70
CA PHE A 163 7.63 4.11 7.14
C PHE A 163 7.88 5.03 5.95
N THR A 164 9.16 5.19 5.60
CA THR A 164 9.56 5.98 4.43
C THR A 164 10.29 5.08 3.45
N VAL A 165 9.92 5.18 2.18
CA VAL A 165 10.61 4.54 1.07
C VAL A 165 11.48 5.60 0.39
N TYR A 166 12.74 5.27 0.15
CA TYR A 166 13.72 6.10 -0.53
C TYR A 166 14.15 5.43 -1.83
N GLY A 167 14.08 6.17 -2.94
CA GLY A 167 14.65 5.84 -4.23
C GLY A 167 15.55 6.96 -4.73
N GLU A 168 16.16 6.79 -5.90
CA GLU A 168 17.00 7.82 -6.52
C GLU A 168 16.18 9.06 -6.93
N ASP A 169 15.02 8.84 -7.53
CA ASP A 169 14.22 9.90 -8.15
C ASP A 169 13.18 10.50 -7.22
N LEU A 170 12.74 9.71 -6.23
CA LEU A 170 11.69 10.10 -5.31
C LEU A 170 11.84 9.42 -3.95
N SER A 171 11.16 9.97 -2.95
CA SER A 171 10.89 9.33 -1.68
C SER A 171 9.40 9.41 -1.38
N VAL A 172 8.89 8.41 -0.67
CA VAL A 172 7.48 8.31 -0.29
C VAL A 172 7.38 8.01 1.20
N SER A 173 6.78 8.90 1.97
CA SER A 173 6.40 8.62 3.36
C SER A 173 5.01 8.01 3.41
N PHE A 174 4.84 6.93 4.16
CA PHE A 174 3.57 6.26 4.40
C PHE A 174 3.09 6.64 5.80
N GLU A 175 1.92 7.28 5.87
CA GLU A 175 1.25 7.64 7.10
C GLU A 175 -0.13 7.00 7.16
N TYR A 176 -0.45 6.31 8.27
CA TYR A 176 -1.77 5.74 8.50
C TYR A 176 -2.67 6.79 9.14
N LEU A 177 -3.78 7.09 8.48
CA LEU A 177 -4.71 8.09 8.94
C LEU A 177 -5.62 7.53 10.03
N SER A 178 -5.90 8.35 11.04
CA SER A 178 -6.82 8.01 12.12
C SER A 178 -8.29 8.03 11.68
N GLU A 179 -8.58 8.73 10.57
CA GLU A 179 -9.91 8.83 9.96
C GLU A 179 -9.82 8.41 8.50
N ASP A 180 -10.88 7.77 8.00
CA ASP A 180 -10.95 7.36 6.60
C ASP A 180 -11.07 8.58 5.69
N VAL A 181 -10.27 8.60 4.63
CA VAL A 181 -10.40 9.64 3.60
C VAL A 181 -11.64 9.39 2.76
N THR A 182 -12.34 10.46 2.44
CA THR A 182 -13.47 10.40 1.51
C THR A 182 -12.97 10.71 0.10
N ILE A 183 -12.98 9.69 -0.76
CA ILE A 183 -12.68 9.81 -2.18
C ILE A 183 -14.00 9.65 -2.93
N THR A 184 -14.31 10.60 -3.80
CA THR A 184 -15.59 10.64 -4.52
C THR A 184 -15.34 10.73 -6.01
N LYS A 185 -16.18 10.01 -6.77
CA LYS A 185 -16.22 10.12 -8.23
C LYS A 185 -16.53 11.57 -8.65
N PRO A 186 -15.80 12.15 -9.61
CA PRO A 186 -16.11 13.48 -10.13
C PRO A 186 -17.54 13.56 -10.67
N THR A 187 -18.22 14.68 -10.44
CA THR A 187 -19.64 14.87 -10.82
C THR A 187 -19.87 14.73 -12.33
N ASN A 188 -18.93 15.20 -13.15
CA ASN A 188 -19.00 15.18 -14.60
C ASN A 188 -18.20 14.03 -15.23
N ALA A 189 -17.93 12.97 -14.46
CA ALA A 189 -17.16 11.83 -14.92
C ALA A 189 -17.84 11.12 -16.12
N PRO A 190 -17.12 10.88 -17.23
CA PRO A 190 -17.65 10.08 -18.33
C PRO A 190 -18.02 8.67 -17.88
N SER A 191 -19.04 8.09 -18.53
CA SER A 191 -19.54 6.74 -18.21
C SER A 191 -18.78 5.62 -18.91
N ASP A 192 -17.97 5.95 -19.92
CA ASP A 192 -17.27 5.05 -20.83
C ASP A 192 -15.77 4.91 -20.53
N CYS A 193 -15.30 5.44 -19.39
CA CYS A 193 -13.92 5.24 -18.96
C CYS A 193 -13.64 3.77 -18.62
N GLU A 194 -12.46 3.31 -19.05
CA GLU A 194 -11.99 1.95 -18.77
C GLU A 194 -11.55 1.80 -17.30
N ALA A 195 -11.85 0.64 -16.72
CA ALA A 195 -11.36 0.26 -15.40
C ALA A 195 -9.99 -0.43 -15.50
N VAL A 196 -9.10 -0.13 -14.57
CA VAL A 196 -7.86 -0.88 -14.37
C VAL A 196 -8.23 -2.33 -14.04
N THR A 197 -7.58 -3.27 -14.72
CA THR A 197 -7.83 -4.71 -14.50
C THR A 197 -6.73 -5.30 -13.63
N GLY A 198 -7.09 -6.24 -12.75
CA GLY A 198 -6.12 -6.96 -11.91
C GLY A 198 -5.48 -6.10 -10.81
N ASP A 199 -6.06 -4.96 -10.46
CA ASP A 199 -5.59 -4.04 -9.41
C ASP A 199 -5.91 -4.51 -7.97
N SER A 200 -6.70 -5.57 -7.83
CA SER A 200 -7.05 -6.17 -6.55
C SER A 200 -5.92 -7.02 -5.98
N VAL A 201 -5.73 -6.94 -4.66
CA VAL A 201 -4.80 -7.79 -3.91
C VAL A 201 -5.52 -8.61 -2.84
N ALA A 202 -4.94 -9.73 -2.44
CA ALA A 202 -5.46 -10.51 -1.32
C ALA A 202 -5.20 -9.78 0.01
N LEU A 203 -6.20 -9.76 0.91
CA LEU A 203 -6.09 -9.16 2.24
C LEU A 203 -4.91 -9.73 3.04
N SER A 204 -4.62 -11.02 2.89
CA SER A 204 -3.47 -11.69 3.52
C SER A 204 -2.11 -11.14 3.06
N SER A 205 -2.02 -10.60 1.84
CA SER A 205 -0.78 -10.04 1.28
C SER A 205 -0.46 -8.65 1.87
N LEU A 206 -1.44 -8.00 2.51
CA LEU A 206 -1.29 -6.68 3.12
C LEU A 206 -0.69 -6.72 4.53
N GLY A 207 -0.32 -7.90 5.04
CA GLY A 207 0.19 -8.06 6.40
C GLY A 207 1.40 -7.20 6.75
N GLN A 208 2.31 -6.98 5.81
CA GLN A 208 3.45 -6.07 6.01
C GLN A 208 3.06 -4.60 5.90
N LEU A 209 2.15 -4.27 4.97
CA LEU A 209 1.70 -2.90 4.74
C LEU A 209 0.75 -2.40 5.84
N TYR A 210 0.05 -3.23 6.57
CA TYR A 210 -0.88 -2.76 7.61
C TYR A 210 -0.57 -3.34 8.99
N GLY A 211 0.56 -4.02 9.14
CA GLY A 211 0.88 -4.74 10.36
C GLY A 211 -0.14 -5.84 10.70
N ILE A 212 -0.94 -6.31 9.72
CA ILE A 212 -1.85 -7.46 9.85
C ILE A 212 -0.99 -8.71 9.88
N THR A 213 -0.25 -8.88 10.96
CA THR A 213 0.43 -10.12 11.24
C THR A 213 -0.66 -11.12 11.60
N THR A 214 -0.88 -12.10 10.71
CA THR A 214 -1.41 -13.38 11.16
C THR A 214 -0.46 -13.87 12.25
N SER A 215 -0.99 -13.91 13.47
CA SER A 215 -0.30 -14.38 14.68
C SER A 215 0.58 -15.59 14.35
N GLY A 216 1.90 -15.45 14.54
CA GLY A 216 2.85 -16.56 14.46
C GLY A 216 4.17 -16.25 13.77
N SER A 217 4.18 -15.36 12.77
CA SER A 217 5.42 -15.07 12.04
C SER A 217 6.02 -13.72 12.47
N ARG A 218 6.57 -13.66 13.69
CA ARG A 218 7.79 -12.85 13.84
C ARG A 218 8.72 -13.43 12.78
N ARG A 219 9.09 -12.66 11.76
CA ARG A 219 10.35 -12.95 11.06
C ARG A 219 11.38 -12.99 12.19
N VAL A 220 11.75 -14.20 12.60
CA VAL A 220 13.02 -14.41 13.30
C VAL A 220 14.00 -13.92 12.26
N LEU A 221 14.44 -12.68 12.43
CA LEU A 221 15.37 -12.02 11.54
C LEU A 221 16.56 -12.97 11.46
N LYS A 222 16.67 -13.67 10.34
CA LYS A 222 17.93 -14.28 9.98
C LYS A 222 18.88 -13.08 9.90
N GLU A 223 19.95 -13.15 10.68
CA GLU A 223 21.02 -12.16 10.83
C GLU A 223 21.09 -11.18 9.63
N GLU A 224 20.97 -9.87 9.88
CA GLU A 224 21.01 -8.84 8.84
C GLU A 224 22.25 -9.06 7.96
N ALA A 225 22.02 -9.52 6.73
CA ALA A 225 23.10 -9.96 5.85
C ALA A 225 23.23 -8.96 4.69
N GLY A 226 24.17 -8.04 4.82
CA GLY A 226 24.66 -7.21 3.71
C GLY A 226 24.20 -5.75 3.74
N ALA A 227 24.81 -4.97 2.84
CA ALA A 227 24.48 -3.58 2.60
C ALA A 227 23.58 -3.45 1.36
N ALA A 228 22.55 -2.62 1.42
CA ALA A 228 21.81 -2.21 0.23
C ALA A 228 22.55 -1.07 -0.48
N HIS A 229 22.38 -1.01 -1.79
CA HIS A 229 22.85 0.10 -2.60
C HIS A 229 21.64 0.79 -3.21
N LEU A 230 21.48 2.08 -2.91
CA LEU A 230 20.74 2.95 -3.82
C LEU A 230 21.70 3.33 -4.94
N ALA A 231 21.21 3.31 -6.19
CA ALA A 231 22.05 3.55 -7.35
C ALA A 231 22.82 4.87 -7.20
N LYS A 232 24.13 4.81 -7.46
CA LYS A 232 24.96 5.99 -7.71
C LYS A 232 25.11 6.11 -9.21
N ARG A 233 24.77 7.24 -9.80
CA ARG A 233 25.31 7.56 -11.12
C ARG A 233 26.50 8.48 -11.00
N TRP A 234 27.66 7.88 -11.28
CA TRP A 234 28.84 8.59 -11.76
C TRP A 234 28.40 9.43 -12.96
N HIS A 235 28.48 10.74 -12.82
CA HIS A 235 28.35 11.63 -13.96
C HIS A 235 29.58 11.37 -14.84
N CYS A 236 29.36 10.84 -16.06
CA CYS A 236 30.37 10.88 -17.12
C CYS A 236 30.48 12.30 -17.67
#